data_AF-A0A657AP32-F1
#
_entry.id   AF-A0A657AP32-F1
#
_cell.length_a   1.000
_cell.length_b   1.000
_cell.length_c   1.000
_cell.angle_alpha   90.00
_cell.angle_beta   90.00
_cell.angle_gamma   90.00
#
_symmetry.space_group_name_H-M   'P 1'
#
loop_
_entity.id
_entity.type
_entity.pdbx_description
1 polymer ?
#
loop_
_entity_poly.entity_id
_entity_poly.type
_entity_poly.pdbx_seq_one_letter_code
_entity_poly.pdbx_strand_id
1 'polypeptide(L)'
;MTKYELYLCDTSGEHTPVAMFISNTPFLPVSVGERFDDHGWDRLDGVGRIASEQSPKRYIVHSIKHTILTKQDILTVQYWLNLEPYDGPRSAAWGDC
;
A
#
# COMPACT_ATOMS: atom_id res chain seq x y z
N MET A 1 -15.52 -17.55 -4.69
CA MET A 1 -15.59 -16.07 -4.55
C MET A 1 -14.17 -15.53 -4.54
N THR A 2 -13.91 -14.37 -5.14
CA THR A 2 -12.55 -13.78 -5.18
C THR A 2 -12.47 -12.54 -4.31
N LYS A 3 -11.41 -12.42 -3.52
CA LYS A 3 -11.08 -11.29 -2.66
C LYS A 3 -9.71 -10.75 -3.04
N TYR A 4 -9.55 -9.43 -3.03
CA TYR A 4 -8.29 -8.76 -3.28
C TYR A 4 -7.83 -8.06 -2.00
N GLU A 5 -6.56 -8.25 -1.65
CA GLU A 5 -5.94 -7.61 -0.49
C GLU A 5 -4.73 -6.79 -0.96
N LEU A 6 -4.63 -5.54 -0.52
CA LEU A 6 -3.47 -4.68 -0.78
C LEU A 6 -2.76 -4.42 0.54
N TYR A 7 -1.54 -4.93 0.67
CA TYR A 7 -0.65 -4.68 1.79
C TYR A 7 0.36 -3.61 1.39
N LEU A 8 0.51 -2.60 2.25
CA LEU A 8 1.53 -1.57 2.13
C LEU A 8 2.59 -1.83 3.19
N CYS A 9 3.84 -1.99 2.80
CA CYS A 9 4.95 -2.27 3.70
C CYS A 9 5.95 -1.11 3.65
N ASP A 10 6.18 -0.41 4.76
CA ASP A 10 7.23 0.61 4.85
C ASP A 10 8.58 -0.07 5.05
N THR A 11 9.48 0.02 4.06
CA THR A 11 10.79 -0.65 4.08
C THR A 11 11.83 0.10 4.91
N SER A 12 11.52 1.30 5.39
CA SER A 12 12.44 2.06 6.27
C SER A 12 12.45 1.59 7.72
N GLY A 13 11.40 0.88 8.13
CA GLY A 13 11.30 0.25 9.44
C GLY A 13 11.62 -1.25 9.40
N GLU A 14 10.86 -2.03 10.16
CA GLU A 14 11.01 -3.49 10.27
C GLU A 14 10.50 -4.27 9.04
N HIS A 15 10.24 -3.58 7.92
CA HIS A 15 9.69 -4.16 6.69
C HIS A 15 8.36 -4.93 6.92
N THR A 16 7.52 -4.40 7.81
CA THR A 16 6.20 -4.96 8.14
C THR A 16 5.07 -4.20 7.42
N PRO A 17 3.91 -4.84 7.21
CA PRO A 17 2.74 -4.13 6.69
C PRO A 17 2.30 -3.02 7.63
N VAL A 18 2.28 -1.79 7.11
CA VAL A 18 1.82 -0.60 7.81
C VAL A 18 0.34 -0.34 7.57
N ALA A 19 -0.23 -0.82 6.46
CA ALA A 19 -1.66 -0.71 6.14
C ALA A 19 -2.11 -1.88 5.27
N MET A 20 -3.41 -2.21 5.35
CA MET A 20 -4.03 -3.24 4.52
C MET A 20 -5.45 -2.85 4.10
N PHE A 21 -5.74 -3.01 2.81
CA PHE A 21 -7.05 -2.75 2.21
C PHE A 21 -7.64 -4.02 1.62
N ILE A 22 -8.96 -4.19 1.70
CA ILE A 22 -9.69 -5.31 1.12
C ILE A 22 -10.69 -4.80 0.10
N SER A 23 -10.76 -5.48 -1.05
CA SER A 23 -11.75 -5.21 -2.09
C SER A 23 -12.29 -6.50 -2.70
N ASN A 24 -13.50 -6.41 -3.25
CA ASN A 24 -14.09 -7.47 -4.09
C ASN A 24 -13.70 -7.30 -5.57
N THR A 25 -13.03 -6.21 -5.93
CA THR A 25 -12.48 -5.93 -7.26
C THR A 25 -10.97 -5.73 -7.19
N PRO A 26 -10.22 -5.97 -8.28
CA PRO A 26 -8.77 -5.70 -8.31
C PRO A 26 -8.46 -4.24 -7.98
N PHE A 27 -7.32 -4.01 -7.33
CA PHE A 27 -6.76 -2.67 -7.16
C PHE A 27 -6.19 -2.15 -8.49
N LEU A 28 -5.98 -0.83 -8.57
CA LEU A 28 -5.28 -0.23 -9.71
C LEU A 28 -3.88 -0.84 -9.87
N PRO A 29 -3.41 -1.05 -11.11
CA PRO A 29 -2.06 -1.53 -11.35
C PRO A 29 -1.06 -0.48 -10.86
N VAL A 30 -0.01 -0.95 -10.17
CA VAL A 30 1.07 -0.11 -9.66
C VAL A 30 2.38 -0.64 -10.22
N SER A 31 3.29 0.27 -10.60
CA SER A 31 4.61 -0.08 -11.14
C SER A 31 5.72 0.18 -10.11
N VAL A 32 6.82 -0.59 -10.21
CA VAL A 32 8.06 -0.25 -9.49
C VAL A 32 8.56 1.12 -9.97
N GLY A 33 8.99 1.96 -9.02
CA GLY A 33 9.37 3.35 -9.27
C GLY A 33 8.21 4.33 -9.29
N GLU A 34 6.96 3.85 -9.22
CA GLU A 34 5.80 4.72 -9.09
C GLU A 34 5.78 5.39 -7.71
N ARG A 35 5.35 6.65 -7.68
CA ARG A 35 5.18 7.41 -6.44
C ARG A 35 3.87 7.04 -5.77
N PHE A 36 3.86 7.02 -4.45
CA PHE A 36 2.71 6.63 -3.66
C PHE A 36 2.60 7.54 -2.43
N ASP A 37 1.43 8.10 -2.20
CA ASP A 37 1.21 9.08 -1.13
C ASP A 37 0.29 8.48 -0.07
N ASP A 38 0.73 8.54 1.19
CA ASP A 38 -0.10 8.28 2.36
C ASP A 38 -0.74 9.57 2.85
N HIS A 39 -2.07 9.63 2.78
CA HIS A 39 -2.87 10.79 3.20
C HIS A 39 -3.50 10.63 4.59
N GLY A 40 -3.03 9.67 5.39
CA GLY A 40 -3.43 9.49 6.78
C GLY A 40 -4.20 8.21 7.05
N TRP A 41 -3.67 7.08 6.59
CA TRP A 41 -4.25 5.77 6.95
C TRP A 41 -3.91 5.38 8.39
N ASP A 42 -4.83 4.69 9.04
CA ASP A 42 -4.59 4.09 10.35
C ASP A 42 -3.61 2.93 10.21
N ARG A 43 -2.52 2.98 10.98
CA ARG A 43 -1.46 1.96 10.92
C ARG A 43 -1.86 0.67 11.62
N LEU A 44 -1.48 -0.47 11.03
CA LEU A 44 -1.73 -1.80 11.60
C LEU A 44 -0.92 -2.09 12.87
N ASP A 45 0.19 -1.40 13.09
CA ASP A 45 1.08 -1.54 14.24
C ASP A 45 0.59 -0.78 15.49
N GLY A 46 -0.53 -0.06 15.39
CA GLY A 46 -1.13 0.69 16.50
C GLY A 46 -0.55 2.10 16.70
N VAL A 47 0.37 2.56 15.84
CA VAL A 47 0.90 3.94 15.90
C VAL A 47 -0.16 4.98 15.55
N GLY A 48 -1.28 4.59 14.93
CA GLY A 48 -2.33 5.49 14.48
C GLY A 48 -1.97 6.15 13.14
N ARG A 49 -2.46 7.37 12.89
CA ARG A 49 -2.19 8.10 11.64
C ARG A 49 -0.92 8.92 11.77
N ILE A 50 -0.01 8.78 10.80
CA ILE A 50 1.24 9.56 10.77
C ILE A 50 1.32 10.56 9.61
N ALA A 51 0.25 10.64 8.82
CA ALA A 51 0.12 11.53 7.67
C ALA A 51 -1.29 12.12 7.62
N SER A 52 -1.50 13.10 6.74
CA SER A 52 -2.81 13.68 6.44
C SER A 52 -2.85 14.17 5.00
N GLU A 53 -4.04 14.50 4.49
CA GLU A 53 -4.19 15.14 3.17
C GLU A 53 -3.33 16.41 3.02
N GLN A 54 -3.22 17.22 4.08
CA GLN A 54 -2.43 18.46 4.05
C GLN A 54 -0.93 18.21 4.23
N SER A 55 -0.55 17.05 4.75
CA SER A 55 0.84 16.67 5.04
C SER A 55 1.05 15.19 4.76
N PRO A 56 1.05 14.78 3.47
CA PRO A 56 1.16 13.38 3.11
C PRO A 56 2.56 12.85 3.35
N LYS A 57 2.66 11.57 3.73
CA LYS A 57 3.94 10.86 3.71
C LYS A 57 4.13 10.27 2.32
N ARG A 58 5.24 10.61 1.69
CA ARG A 58 5.53 10.29 0.29
C ARG A 58 6.47 9.08 0.22
N TYR A 59 6.19 8.22 -0.74
CA TYR A 59 6.92 6.98 -0.97
C TYR A 59 7.18 6.75 -2.45
N ILE A 60 8.13 5.86 -2.74
CA ILE A 60 8.27 5.19 -4.03
C ILE A 60 8.04 3.69 -3.83
N VAL A 61 7.37 3.06 -4.79
CA VAL A 61 7.26 1.60 -4.85
C VAL A 61 8.61 1.01 -5.20
N HIS A 62 9.32 0.50 -4.20
CA HIS A 62 10.63 -0.13 -4.35
C HIS A 62 10.51 -1.53 -4.98
N SER A 63 9.54 -2.33 -4.51
CA SER A 63 9.29 -3.65 -5.08
C SER A 63 7.86 -4.12 -4.85
N ILE A 64 7.43 -5.09 -5.65
CA ILE A 64 6.07 -5.63 -5.61
C ILE A 64 6.14 -7.14 -5.46
N LYS A 65 5.33 -7.69 -4.55
CA LYS A 65 5.10 -9.14 -4.42
C LYS A 65 3.62 -9.45 -4.60
N HIS A 66 3.35 -10.48 -5.38
CA HIS A 66 2.00 -11.01 -5.57
C HIS A 66 1.91 -12.41 -4.94
N THR A 67 0.83 -12.66 -4.21
CA THR A 67 0.53 -13.99 -3.68
C THR A 67 -0.91 -14.33 -4.04
N ILE A 68 -1.12 -15.51 -4.60
CA ILE A 68 -2.46 -16.04 -4.87
C ILE A 68 -2.63 -17.27 -3.99
N LEU A 69 -3.66 -17.25 -3.15
CA LEU A 69 -3.93 -18.30 -2.19
C LEU A 69 -5.42 -18.66 -2.21
N THR A 70 -5.71 -19.94 -1.99
CA THR A 70 -7.08 -20.43 -1.86
C THR A 70 -7.26 -20.98 -0.46
N LYS A 71 -8.24 -20.47 0.29
CA LYS A 71 -8.57 -20.93 1.63
C LYS A 71 -10.09 -20.95 1.80
N GLN A 72 -10.64 -22.08 2.24
CA GLN A 72 -12.10 -22.25 2.45
C GLN A 72 -12.91 -21.80 1.21
N ASP A 73 -12.48 -22.23 0.02
CA ASP A 73 -13.12 -21.91 -1.27
C ASP A 73 -13.18 -20.42 -1.67
N ILE A 74 -12.40 -19.59 -0.97
CA ILE A 74 -12.18 -18.18 -1.33
C ILE A 74 -10.80 -18.05 -1.96
N LEU A 75 -10.78 -17.59 -3.22
CA LEU A 75 -9.57 -17.18 -3.90
C LEU A 75 -9.18 -15.80 -3.40
N THR A 76 -8.03 -15.68 -2.75
CA THR A 76 -7.49 -14.41 -2.29
C THR A 76 -6.27 -14.03 -3.11
N VAL A 77 -6.31 -12.85 -3.71
CA VAL A 77 -5.21 -12.27 -4.48
C VAL A 77 -4.61 -11.13 -3.66
N GLN A 78 -3.39 -11.31 -3.20
CA GLN A 78 -2.68 -10.35 -2.37
C GLN A 78 -1.64 -9.59 -3.20
N TYR A 79 -1.71 -8.27 -3.13
CA TYR A 79 -0.73 -7.32 -3.66
C TYR A 79 0.05 -6.76 -2.49
N TRP A 80 1.37 -6.87 -2.51
CA TRP A 80 2.24 -6.35 -1.48
C TRP A 80 3.13 -5.30 -2.11
N LEU A 81 2.94 -4.04 -1.72
CA LEU A 81 3.77 -2.91 -2.15
C LEU A 81 4.80 -2.63 -1.07
N ASN A 82 6.07 -2.83 -1.41
CA ASN A 82 7.18 -2.41 -0.57
C ASN A 82 7.50 -0.96 -0.91
N LEU A 83 7.30 -0.07 0.05
CA LEU A 83 7.35 1.36 -0.08
C LEU A 83 8.60 1.89 0.61
N GLU A 84 9.41 2.64 -0.13
CA GLU A 84 10.58 3.34 0.39
C GLU A 84 10.26 4.83 0.55
N PRO A 85 10.64 5.49 1.66
CA PRO A 85 10.40 6.92 1.83
C PRO A 85 10.96 7.75 0.67
N TYR A 86 10.23 8.78 0.27
CA TYR A 86 10.60 9.63 -0.85
C TYR A 86 10.37 11.10 -0.54
N ASP A 87 11.41 11.91 -0.70
CA ASP A 87 11.35 13.35 -0.40
C ASP A 87 11.03 14.25 -1.61
N GLY A 88 10.74 13.68 -2.77
CA GLY A 88 10.43 14.43 -4.00
C GLY A 88 8.94 14.76 -4.17
N PRO A 89 8.49 15.16 -5.38
CA PRO A 89 7.12 15.63 -5.57
C PRO A 89 6.07 14.56 -5.24
N ARG A 90 4.84 14.98 -4.96
CA ARG A 90 3.69 14.07 -4.78
C ARG A 90 3.51 13.13 -5.96
N SER A 91 2.82 12.03 -5.72
CA SER A 91 2.40 11.15 -6.79
C SER A 91 1.45 11.83 -7.78
N ALA A 92 1.65 11.62 -9.07
CA ALA A 92 0.67 12.07 -10.08
C ALA A 92 -0.62 11.23 -10.05
N ALA A 93 -0.53 9.97 -9.61
CA ALA A 93 -1.67 9.06 -9.54
C ALA A 93 -2.39 9.14 -8.19
N TRP A 94 -1.65 9.47 -7.13
CA TRP A 94 -2.15 9.43 -5.76
C TRP A 94 -2.18 10.81 -5.07
N GLY A 95 -1.55 11.85 -5.62
CA GLY A 95 -1.30 13.11 -4.93
C GLY A 95 -2.31 14.24 -5.15
N ASP A 96 -3.28 14.08 -6.06
CA ASP A 96 -4.29 15.11 -6.37
C ASP A 96 -5.72 14.67 -6.00
N CYS A 97 -5.84 13.81 -4.97
CA CYS A 97 -7.12 13.33 -4.44
C CYS A 97 -7.81 14.37 -3.55
#